data_AF-A0A2V2UMP1-F1
#
_entry.id   AF-A0A2V2UMP1-F1
#
_cell.length_a   1.000
_cell.length_b   1.000
_cell.length_c   1.000
_cell.angle_alpha   90.00
_cell.angle_beta   90.00
_cell.angle_gamma   90.00
#
_symmetry.space_group_name_H-M   'P 1'
#
loop_
_entity.id
_entity.type
_entity.pdbx_description
1 polymer ?
#
loop_
_entity_poly.entity_id
_entity_poly.type
_entity_poly.pdbx_seq_one_letter_code
_entity_poly.pdbx_strand_id
1 'polypeptide(L)'
;MAAKNAGSDAIAFLYLNHFLDITEKIAEGATDSSSIDDSKFDCTDFPKKYLLPKSSSVDVAAEEEVNKWVLTISIESSFDPHLPTTMDPQNHVEMFEGALRSPAGEKFPECAVTGYPIIGGGLTRCRNCQRPANPEDWNRYVVLGKQCPWCGVADSPNFSM
;
A
#
# COMPACT_ATOMS: atom_id res chain seq x y z
N MET A 1 6.16 -9.60 -5.54
CA MET A 1 6.79 -9.04 -6.76
C MET A 1 5.99 -7.95 -7.48
N ALA A 2 4.72 -7.65 -7.13
CA ALA A 2 3.93 -6.66 -7.89
C ALA A 2 4.55 -5.24 -7.91
N ALA A 3 4.97 -4.70 -6.76
CA ALA A 3 5.60 -3.38 -6.67
C ALA A 3 6.90 -3.29 -7.50
N LYS A 4 7.72 -4.35 -7.48
CA LYS A 4 8.92 -4.48 -8.33
C LYS A 4 8.55 -4.39 -9.81
N ASN A 5 7.52 -5.13 -10.24
CA ASN A 5 7.07 -5.10 -11.65
C ASN A 5 6.48 -3.75 -12.06
N ALA A 6 6.02 -2.94 -11.10
CA ALA A 6 5.56 -1.57 -11.30
C ALA A 6 6.69 -0.53 -11.25
N GLY A 7 7.94 -0.94 -11.00
CA GLY A 7 9.10 -0.04 -10.86
C GLY A 7 9.19 0.68 -9.51
N SER A 8 8.41 0.26 -8.52
CA SER A 8 8.42 0.81 -7.16
C SER A 8 9.40 0.04 -6.27
N ASP A 9 10.69 0.09 -6.60
CA ASP A 9 11.70 -0.77 -5.99
C ASP A 9 11.85 -0.56 -4.47
N ALA A 10 11.72 0.68 -3.98
CA ALA A 10 11.74 0.98 -2.54
C ALA A 10 10.62 0.25 -1.78
N ILE A 11 9.38 0.34 -2.26
CA ILE A 11 8.22 -0.37 -1.68
C ILE A 11 8.43 -1.87 -1.78
N ALA A 12 8.85 -2.35 -2.95
CA ALA A 12 9.07 -3.77 -3.19
C ALA A 12 10.12 -4.33 -2.22
N PHE A 13 11.23 -3.63 -2.04
CA PHE A 13 12.29 -4.02 -1.13
C PHE A 13 11.79 -4.12 0.31
N LEU A 14 11.12 -3.07 0.81
CA LEU A 14 10.64 -3.05 2.18
C LEU A 14 9.65 -4.19 2.43
N TYR A 15 8.67 -4.38 1.56
CA TYR A 15 7.66 -5.44 1.74
C TYR A 15 8.24 -6.84 1.58
N LEU A 16 9.18 -7.04 0.65
CA LEU A 16 9.77 -8.35 0.40
C LEU A 16 10.81 -8.72 1.45
N ASN A 17 11.56 -7.75 1.97
CA ASN A 17 12.44 -7.95 3.11
C ASN A 17 11.63 -8.34 4.36
N HIS A 18 10.54 -7.60 4.63
CA HIS A 18 9.61 -7.94 5.71
C HIS A 18 8.96 -9.32 5.56
N PHE A 19 8.63 -9.70 4.32
CA PHE A 19 8.17 -11.06 4.03
C PHE A 19 9.23 -12.11 4.41
N LEU A 20 10.52 -11.88 4.14
CA LEU A 20 11.61 -12.79 4.51
C LEU A 20 11.73 -12.92 6.04
N ASP A 21 11.61 -11.80 6.77
CA ASP A 21 11.60 -11.80 8.24
C ASP A 21 10.43 -12.65 8.79
N ILE A 22 9.23 -12.50 8.21
CA ILE A 22 8.06 -13.31 8.57
C ILE A 22 8.32 -14.80 8.29
N THR A 23 8.85 -15.16 7.12
CA THR A 23 9.12 -16.56 6.76
C THR A 23 10.18 -17.19 7.65
N GLU A 24 11.23 -16.45 8.01
CA GLU A 24 12.25 -16.89 8.96
C GLU A 24 11.63 -17.19 10.33
N LYS A 25 10.80 -16.28 10.86
CA LYS A 25 10.13 -16.50 12.15
C LYS A 25 9.15 -17.66 12.14
N ILE A 26 8.46 -17.90 11.03
CA ILE A 26 7.63 -19.10 10.87
C ILE A 26 8.51 -20.36 10.92
N ALA A 27 9.66 -20.36 10.25
CA ALA A 27 10.59 -21.51 10.24
C ALA A 27 11.22 -21.78 11.61
N GLU A 28 11.48 -20.73 12.40
CA GLU A 28 11.95 -20.82 13.80
C GLU A 28 10.86 -21.32 14.77
N GLY A 29 9.60 -21.43 14.32
CA GLY A 29 8.48 -21.86 15.15
C GLY A 29 7.91 -20.76 16.06
N ALA A 30 8.13 -19.49 15.73
CA ALA A 30 7.52 -18.37 16.43
C ALA A 30 5.98 -18.42 16.29
N THR A 31 5.28 -17.96 17.33
CA THR A 31 3.79 -18.01 17.38
C THR A 31 3.14 -16.67 17.01
N ASP A 32 3.88 -15.57 17.10
CA ASP A 32 3.41 -14.22 16.83
C ASP A 32 4.54 -13.32 16.31
N SER A 33 4.17 -12.10 15.90
CA SER A 33 5.07 -11.10 15.34
C SER A 33 5.96 -10.38 16.36
N SER A 34 5.95 -10.77 17.64
CA SER A 34 6.63 -10.01 18.71
C SER A 34 8.15 -9.89 18.54
N SER A 35 8.76 -10.79 17.76
CA SER A 35 10.20 -10.81 17.48
C SER A 35 10.57 -10.22 16.11
N ILE A 36 9.61 -9.65 15.38
CA ILE A 36 9.81 -9.02 14.08
C ILE A 36 9.94 -7.50 14.27
N ASP A 37 10.97 -6.88 13.69
CA ASP A 37 11.17 -5.42 13.73
C ASP A 37 10.34 -4.73 12.65
N ASP A 38 9.17 -4.19 13.05
CA ASP A 38 8.25 -3.48 12.17
C ASP A 38 8.49 -1.96 12.08
N SER A 39 9.59 -1.43 12.64
CA SER A 39 9.81 0.02 12.77
C SER A 39 9.75 0.77 11.43
N LYS A 40 10.19 0.14 10.33
CA LYS A 40 10.10 0.71 8.97
C LYS A 40 8.68 0.97 8.47
N PHE A 41 7.68 0.38 9.15
CA PHE A 41 6.26 0.50 8.82
C PHE A 41 5.50 1.37 9.81
N ASP A 42 6.16 2.13 10.70
CA ASP A 42 5.48 2.93 11.73
C ASP A 42 4.59 4.04 11.15
N CYS A 43 4.87 4.50 9.94
CA CYS A 43 4.03 5.43 9.21
C CYS A 43 2.81 4.78 8.52
N THR A 44 2.65 3.45 8.60
CA THR A 44 1.58 2.71 7.93
C THR A 44 0.44 2.34 8.87
N ASP A 45 -0.69 1.91 8.32
CA ASP A 45 -1.80 1.32 9.05
C ASP A 45 -1.69 -0.21 9.21
N PHE A 46 -0.51 -0.78 8.98
CA PHE A 46 -0.28 -2.22 9.07
C PHE A 46 -0.41 -2.73 10.51
N PRO A 47 -0.96 -3.94 10.70
CA PRO A 47 -1.02 -4.54 12.03
C PRO A 47 0.40 -4.86 12.53
N LYS A 48 0.74 -4.37 13.72
CA LYS A 48 2.04 -4.61 14.38
C LYS A 48 2.07 -5.86 15.27
N LYS A 49 0.89 -6.38 15.61
CA LYS A 49 0.71 -7.56 16.47
C LYS A 49 -0.23 -8.52 15.79
N TYR A 50 0.31 -9.64 15.35
CA TYR A 50 -0.44 -10.68 14.65
C TYR A 50 0.13 -12.05 14.97
N LEU A 51 -0.70 -13.08 14.83
CA LEU A 51 -0.28 -14.47 15.00
C LEU A 51 0.40 -14.95 13.72
N LEU A 52 1.44 -15.77 13.89
CA LEU A 52 2.12 -16.41 12.78
C LEU A 52 1.51 -17.79 12.52
N PRO A 53 1.39 -18.22 11.25
CA PRO A 53 0.97 -19.57 10.93
C PRO A 53 2.04 -20.58 11.32
N LYS A 54 1.64 -21.85 11.51
CA LYS A 54 2.58 -22.94 11.85
C LYS A 54 3.56 -23.30 10.73
N SER A 55 3.24 -22.91 9.50
CA SER A 55 4.02 -23.20 8.30
C SER A 55 3.74 -22.16 7.23
N SER A 56 4.74 -21.85 6.40
CA SER A 56 4.57 -20.96 5.24
C SER A 56 3.62 -21.60 4.23
N SER A 57 2.77 -20.77 3.61
CA SER A 57 1.93 -21.16 2.47
C SER A 57 2.55 -20.79 1.12
N VAL A 58 3.75 -20.20 1.13
CA VAL A 58 4.46 -19.76 -0.07
C VAL A 58 5.40 -20.87 -0.54
N ASP A 59 5.49 -21.04 -1.85
CA ASP A 59 6.39 -22.03 -2.46
C ASP A 59 7.87 -21.65 -2.25
N VAL A 60 8.70 -22.65 -1.97
CA VAL A 60 10.14 -22.45 -1.69
C VAL A 60 10.86 -21.77 -2.84
N ALA A 61 10.51 -22.07 -4.09
CA ALA A 61 11.16 -21.43 -5.24
C ALA A 61 10.81 -19.93 -5.32
N ALA A 62 9.58 -19.56 -4.95
CA ALA A 62 9.17 -18.15 -4.88
C ALA A 62 9.86 -17.41 -3.73
N GLU A 63 10.04 -18.05 -2.58
CA GLU A 63 10.80 -17.50 -1.46
C GLU A 63 12.28 -17.30 -1.83
N GLU A 64 12.90 -18.27 -2.50
CA GLU A 64 14.27 -18.15 -3.01
C GLU A 64 14.42 -17.03 -4.05
N GLU A 65 13.44 -16.84 -4.94
CA GLU A 65 13.42 -15.75 -5.91
C GLU A 65 13.43 -14.39 -5.19
N VAL A 66 12.58 -14.25 -4.17
CA VAL A 66 12.52 -13.04 -3.35
C VAL A 66 13.85 -12.80 -2.63
N ASN A 67 14.40 -13.82 -1.97
CA ASN A 67 15.68 -13.71 -1.27
C ASN A 67 16.82 -13.25 -2.21
N LYS A 68 16.95 -13.87 -3.39
CA LYS A 68 17.95 -13.49 -4.40
C LYS A 68 17.79 -12.03 -4.84
N TRP A 69 16.56 -11.58 -5.05
CA TRP A 69 16.29 -10.20 -5.47
C TRP A 69 16.58 -9.19 -4.35
N VAL A 70 16.12 -9.44 -3.11
CA VAL A 70 16.38 -8.56 -1.96
C VAL A 70 17.88 -8.43 -1.70
N LEU A 71 18.63 -9.54 -1.74
CA LEU A 71 20.09 -9.53 -1.60
C LEU A 71 20.77 -8.70 -2.69
N THR A 72 20.30 -8.82 -3.94
CA THR A 72 20.87 -8.10 -5.09
C THR A 72 20.69 -6.59 -4.91
N ILE A 73 19.46 -6.14 -4.60
CA ILE A 73 19.15 -4.71 -4.37
C ILE A 73 19.90 -4.18 -3.13
N SER A 74 20.03 -4.96 -2.06
CA SER A 74 20.69 -4.51 -0.82
C SER A 74 22.16 -4.11 -1.01
N ILE A 75 22.82 -4.62 -2.05
CA ILE A 75 24.23 -4.34 -2.34
C ILE A 75 24.39 -3.03 -3.13
N GLU A 76 23.33 -2.53 -3.75
CA GLU A 76 23.37 -1.31 -4.55
C GLU A 76 23.52 -0.07 -3.65
N SER A 77 24.68 0.59 -3.73
CA SER A 77 25.06 1.69 -2.84
C SER A 77 24.24 2.97 -2.97
N SER A 78 23.38 3.07 -3.99
CA SER A 78 22.51 4.23 -4.24
C SER A 78 21.05 4.01 -3.83
N PHE A 79 20.72 2.85 -3.26
CA PHE A 79 19.35 2.49 -2.95
C PHE A 79 18.90 3.04 -1.59
N ASP A 80 17.84 3.86 -1.59
CA ASP A 80 17.28 4.48 -0.39
C ASP A 80 15.88 3.90 -0.08
N PRO A 81 15.77 2.93 0.85
CA PRO A 81 14.53 2.20 1.09
C PRO A 81 13.61 2.93 2.06
N HIS A 82 12.94 3.98 1.59
CA HIS A 82 11.87 4.65 2.32
C HIS A 82 10.52 4.45 1.63
N LEU A 83 9.46 4.27 2.43
CA LEU A 83 8.10 4.31 1.90
C LEU A 83 7.77 5.73 1.45
N PRO A 84 7.03 5.91 0.35
CA PRO A 84 6.53 7.22 0.00
C PRO A 84 5.52 7.69 1.06
N THR A 85 5.73 8.90 1.57
CA THR A 85 4.93 9.47 2.65
C THR A 85 4.16 10.69 2.20
N THR A 86 3.08 10.98 2.93
CA THR A 86 2.28 12.18 2.85
C THR A 86 1.99 12.69 4.26
N MET A 87 1.46 13.90 4.37
CA MET A 87 1.10 14.50 5.65
C MET A 87 -0.40 14.41 5.91
N ASP A 88 -0.78 13.95 7.09
CA ASP A 88 -2.14 14.09 7.61
C ASP A 88 -2.49 15.60 7.63
N PRO A 89 -3.50 16.05 6.86
CA PRO A 89 -3.84 17.47 6.76
C PRO A 89 -4.46 18.03 8.05
N GLN A 90 -4.95 17.17 8.95
CA GLN A 90 -5.59 17.57 10.20
C GLN A 90 -4.57 17.65 11.35
N ASN A 91 -3.69 16.64 11.48
CA ASN A 91 -2.78 16.53 12.61
C ASN A 91 -1.31 16.80 12.28
N HIS A 92 -0.98 17.01 11.01
CA HIS A 92 0.40 17.24 10.54
C HIS A 92 1.38 16.13 10.95
N VAL A 93 0.89 14.88 10.96
CA VAL A 93 1.71 13.69 11.16
C VAL A 93 2.03 13.05 9.82
N GLU A 94 3.27 12.60 9.66
CA GLU A 94 3.68 11.84 8.47
C GLU A 94 3.02 10.46 8.47
N MET A 95 2.57 10.01 7.30
CA MET A 95 2.02 8.68 7.09
C MET A 95 2.34 8.16 5.69
N PHE A 96 2.33 6.85 5.51
CA PHE A 96 2.44 6.22 4.20
C PHE A 96 1.32 6.72 3.29
N GLU A 97 1.64 7.07 2.04
CA GLU A 97 0.67 7.66 1.10
C GLU A 97 -0.55 6.77 0.81
N GLY A 98 -0.41 5.45 0.99
CA GLY A 98 -1.49 4.49 0.79
C GLY A 98 -2.29 4.17 2.06
N ALA A 99 -1.92 4.71 3.23
CA ALA A 99 -2.59 4.40 4.50
C ALA A 99 -3.96 5.10 4.59
N LEU A 100 -5.01 4.34 4.89
CA LEU A 100 -6.36 4.91 5.08
C LEU A 100 -6.58 5.46 6.48
N ARG A 101 -5.64 5.22 7.39
CA ARG A 101 -5.64 5.74 8.75
C ARG A 101 -4.28 6.34 9.11
N SER A 102 -4.27 7.58 9.60
CA SER A 102 -3.03 8.21 10.07
C SER A 102 -2.56 7.62 11.41
N PRO A 103 -1.28 7.77 11.78
CA PRO A 103 -0.79 7.44 13.12
C PRO A 103 -1.53 8.19 14.24
N ALA A 104 -2.03 9.40 13.96
CA ALA A 104 -2.87 10.17 14.90
C ALA A 104 -4.30 9.60 15.03
N GLY A 105 -4.69 8.69 14.13
CA GLY A 105 -5.91 7.92 14.19
C GLY A 105 -7.05 8.40 13.29
N GLU A 106 -6.81 9.48 12.53
CA GLU A 106 -7.76 9.99 11.53
C GLU A 106 -7.95 8.99 10.40
N LYS A 107 -9.19 8.89 9.90
CA LYS A 107 -9.55 7.98 8.82
C LYS A 107 -9.89 8.78 7.57
N PHE A 108 -9.33 8.35 6.43
CA PHE A 108 -9.56 8.97 5.14
C PHE A 108 -10.46 8.07 4.28
N PRO A 109 -11.36 8.65 3.46
CA PRO A 109 -12.11 7.88 2.48
C PRO A 109 -11.16 7.25 1.46
N GLU A 110 -11.43 5.99 1.10
CA GLU A 110 -10.71 5.27 0.06
C GLU A 110 -11.14 5.77 -1.34
N CYS A 111 -10.19 6.08 -2.20
CA CYS A 111 -10.44 6.43 -3.59
C CYS A 111 -10.93 5.22 -4.37
N ALA A 112 -12.13 5.32 -4.96
CA ALA A 112 -12.72 4.27 -5.77
C ALA A 112 -11.90 3.86 -7.01
N VAL A 113 -10.89 4.62 -7.43
CA VAL A 113 -10.05 4.26 -8.58
C VAL A 113 -8.76 3.58 -8.13
N THR A 114 -8.07 4.15 -7.13
CA THR A 114 -6.71 3.76 -6.76
C THR A 114 -6.64 2.94 -5.48
N GLY A 115 -7.67 3.00 -4.62
CA GLY A 115 -7.64 2.44 -3.26
C GLY A 115 -6.86 3.32 -2.25
N TYR A 116 -6.24 4.40 -2.71
CA TYR A 116 -5.46 5.30 -1.85
C TYR A 116 -6.37 6.26 -1.08
N PRO A 117 -5.92 6.82 0.05
CA PRO A 117 -6.67 7.81 0.80
C PRO A 117 -6.93 9.07 -0.04
N ILE A 118 -8.15 9.61 0.04
CA ILE A 118 -8.47 10.90 -0.57
C ILE A 118 -8.04 12.01 0.40
N ILE A 119 -6.90 12.62 0.10
CA ILE A 119 -6.27 13.68 0.90
C ILE A 119 -6.08 14.91 0.04
N GLY A 120 -6.65 16.04 0.46
CA GLY A 120 -6.60 17.27 -0.34
C GLY A 120 -7.29 17.10 -1.71
N GLY A 121 -7.18 18.10 -2.59
CA GLY A 121 -7.63 18.01 -3.99
C GLY A 121 -9.14 17.90 -4.23
N GLY A 122 -9.95 17.81 -3.17
CA GLY A 122 -11.41 17.71 -3.26
C GLY A 122 -11.90 16.26 -3.25
N LEU A 123 -13.23 16.10 -3.37
CA LEU A 123 -13.89 14.81 -3.31
C LEU A 123 -14.95 14.75 -4.41
N THR A 124 -14.81 13.81 -5.33
CA THR A 124 -15.88 13.48 -6.28
C THR A 124 -16.54 12.17 -5.90
N ARG A 125 -17.75 11.95 -6.39
CA ARG A 125 -18.52 10.72 -6.17
C ARG A 125 -19.13 10.26 -7.47
N CYS A 126 -19.19 8.95 -7.67
CA CYS A 126 -20.01 8.38 -8.73
C CYS A 126 -21.46 8.84 -8.57
N ARG A 127 -22.08 9.34 -9.63
CA ARG A 127 -23.46 9.87 -9.58
C ARG A 127 -24.51 8.82 -9.20
N ASN A 128 -24.21 7.55 -9.46
CA ASN A 128 -25.11 6.43 -9.16
C ASN A 128 -24.82 5.79 -7.79
N CYS A 129 -23.66 5.15 -7.63
CA CYS A 129 -23.35 4.38 -6.41
C CYS A 129 -22.71 5.20 -5.28
N GLN A 130 -22.49 6.50 -5.49
CA GLN A 130 -21.96 7.44 -4.49
C GLN A 130 -20.57 7.11 -3.91
N ARG A 131 -19.86 6.16 -4.51
CA ARG A 131 -18.48 5.83 -4.10
C ARG A 131 -17.56 7.03 -4.29
N PRO A 132 -16.78 7.39 -3.26
CA PRO A 132 -15.89 8.54 -3.30
C PRO A 132 -14.64 8.26 -4.14
N ALA A 133 -14.08 9.28 -4.77
CA ALA A 133 -12.80 9.21 -5.49
C ALA A 133 -12.07 10.55 -5.44
N ASN A 134 -10.74 10.50 -5.60
CA ASN A 134 -9.97 11.69 -5.94
C ASN A 134 -10.44 12.21 -7.32
N PRO A 135 -10.75 13.51 -7.47
CA PRO A 135 -11.24 14.06 -8.73
C PRO A 135 -10.33 13.82 -9.94
N GLU A 136 -9.01 13.91 -9.76
CA GLU A 136 -8.04 13.73 -10.86
C GLU A 136 -8.04 12.27 -11.34
N ASP A 137 -7.91 11.31 -10.42
CA ASP A 137 -7.94 9.88 -10.73
C ASP A 137 -9.27 9.46 -11.33
N TRP A 138 -10.38 9.95 -10.78
CA TRP A 138 -11.71 9.69 -11.30
C TRP A 138 -11.83 10.16 -12.74
N ASN A 139 -11.48 11.43 -13.01
CA ASN A 139 -11.53 12.02 -14.33
C ASN A 139 -10.66 11.24 -15.32
N ARG A 140 -9.42 10.91 -14.94
CA ARG A 140 -8.50 10.11 -15.77
C ARG A 140 -9.11 8.75 -16.12
N TYR A 141 -9.72 8.08 -15.16
CA TYR A 141 -10.38 6.80 -15.37
C TYR A 141 -11.60 6.92 -16.29
N VAL A 142 -12.56 7.80 -15.97
CA VAL A 142 -13.83 7.87 -16.71
C VAL A 142 -13.69 8.48 -18.10
N VAL A 143 -12.63 9.24 -18.41
CA VAL A 143 -12.30 9.62 -19.79
C VAL A 143 -12.11 8.39 -20.68
N LEU A 144 -11.40 7.37 -20.18
CA LEU A 144 -11.08 6.16 -20.92
C LEU A 144 -12.19 5.10 -20.80
N GLY A 145 -12.61 4.82 -19.56
CA GLY A 145 -13.58 3.77 -19.24
C GLY A 145 -15.03 4.15 -19.51
N LYS A 146 -15.38 5.45 -19.52
CA LYS A 146 -16.74 6.00 -19.71
C LYS A 146 -17.80 5.47 -18.74
N GLN A 147 -17.40 4.79 -17.67
CA GLN A 147 -18.27 4.18 -16.68
C GLN A 147 -17.60 4.13 -15.31
N CYS A 148 -18.39 3.97 -14.25
CA CYS A 148 -17.90 3.74 -12.90
C CYS A 148 -17.23 2.34 -12.78
N PRO A 149 -16.03 2.23 -12.17
CA PRO A 149 -15.35 0.94 -12.00
C PRO A 149 -16.09 -0.06 -11.10
N TRP A 150 -17.03 0.43 -10.27
CA TRP A 150 -17.71 -0.41 -9.28
C TRP A 150 -19.13 -0.80 -9.65
N CYS A 151 -19.91 0.10 -10.26
CA CYS A 151 -21.31 -0.18 -10.61
C CYS A 151 -21.54 -0.32 -12.12
N GLY A 152 -20.53 -0.05 -12.96
CA GLY A 152 -20.63 -0.14 -14.41
C GLY A 152 -21.56 0.88 -15.07
N VAL A 153 -22.18 1.78 -14.30
CA VAL A 153 -23.03 2.85 -14.86
C VAL A 153 -22.16 3.91 -15.52
N ALA A 154 -22.60 4.39 -16.69
CA ALA A 154 -21.92 5.44 -17.43
C ALA A 154 -21.71 6.68 -16.56
N ASP A 155 -20.50 7.25 -16.63
CA ASP A 155 -20.16 8.48 -15.92
C ASP A 155 -19.24 9.34 -16.80
N SER A 156 -19.13 10.62 -16.47
CA SER A 156 -18.37 11.59 -17.27
C SER A 156 -17.45 12.43 -16.39
N PRO A 157 -16.29 12.88 -16.90
CA PRO A 157 -15.40 13.76 -16.17
C PRO A 157 -16.11 15.03 -15.69
N ASN A 158 -15.69 15.55 -14.55
CA ASN A 158 -16.10 16.85 -14.05
C ASN A 158 -14.85 17.69 -13.76
N PHE A 159 -14.59 18.68 -14.62
CA PHE A 159 -13.44 19.58 -14.51
C PHE A 159 -13.77 20.88 -13.75
N SER A 160 -14.95 20.96 -13.14
CA SER A 160 -15.46 22.17 -12.47
C SER A 160 -15.06 22.26 -10.99
N MET A 161 -14.23 21.33 -10.49
CA MET A 161 -13.80 21.26 -9.08
C MET A 161 -12.36 21.70 -8.92
#